data_AF-A0A972QYE3-F1
#
_entry.id   AF-A0A972QYE3-F1
#
_cell.length_a   1.000
_cell.length_b   1.000
_cell.length_c   1.000
_cell.angle_alpha   90.00
_cell.angle_beta   90.00
_cell.angle_gamma   90.00
#
_symmetry.space_group_name_H-M   'P 1'
#
loop_
_entity.id
_entity.type
_entity.pdbx_description
1 polymer ?
#
loop_
_entity_poly.entity_id
_entity_poly.type
_entity_poly.pdbx_seq_one_letter_code
_entity_poly.pdbx_strand_id
1 'polypeptide(L)'
;MWATDYSYLKVTGWEYYYLVTYDTPSELEREINSFVRYYNYYRYHEALKNVTLFDVYSGRQSEILQRRMEVKAKTFKKRKRYNSTIRRQGSSTKCVL
;
A
#
# COMPACT_ATOMS: atom_id res chain seq x y z
N MET A 1 8.68 29.29 1.59
CA MET A 1 7.98 29.85 0.41
C MET A 1 7.10 28.74 -0.16
N TRP A 2 6.04 28.40 0.57
CA TRP A 2 5.14 27.28 0.27
C TRP A 2 3.69 27.75 0.50
N ALA A 3 2.82 27.48 -0.49
CA ALA A 3 1.43 27.93 -0.69
C ALA A 3 1.30 29.45 -0.96
N THR A 4 0.53 29.97 -1.91
CA THR A 4 -0.80 29.64 -2.47
C THR A 4 -0.84 30.20 -3.91
N ASP A 5 -1.36 29.48 -4.92
CA ASP A 5 -2.71 29.71 -5.45
C ASP A 5 -3.20 28.46 -6.16
N TYR A 6 -3.79 27.52 -5.40
CA TYR A 6 -4.56 26.44 -5.99
C TYR A 6 -5.91 27.02 -6.42
N SER A 7 -6.21 26.99 -7.71
CA SER A 7 -7.50 27.39 -8.29
C SER A 7 -8.60 26.41 -7.87
N TYR A 8 -9.05 26.53 -6.62
CA TYR A 8 -10.24 25.85 -6.13
C TYR A 8 -11.46 26.43 -6.82
N LEU A 9 -12.01 25.68 -7.77
CA LEU A 9 -13.28 26.04 -8.39
C LEU A 9 -14.41 25.61 -7.45
N LYS A 10 -15.14 26.60 -6.93
CA LYS A 10 -16.36 26.39 -6.13
C LYS A 10 -17.52 26.19 -7.09
N VAL A 11 -18.01 24.96 -7.20
CA VAL A 11 -19.23 24.65 -7.98
C VAL A 11 -20.40 24.62 -7.01
N THR A 12 -21.44 25.39 -7.28
CA THR A 12 -22.63 25.44 -6.41
C THR A 12 -23.31 24.07 -6.35
N GLY A 13 -23.40 23.49 -5.16
CA GLY A 13 -23.99 22.17 -4.91
C GLY A 13 -22.99 21.00 -4.86
N TRP A 14 -21.71 21.24 -5.18
CA TRP A 14 -20.66 20.21 -5.15
C TRP A 14 -19.34 20.85 -4.68
N GLU A 15 -19.04 20.79 -3.38
CA GLU A 15 -17.85 21.29 -2.64
C GLU A 15 -16.74 22.07 -3.43
N TYR A 16 -15.46 21.72 -3.25
CA TYR A 16 -14.31 22.36 -3.89
C TYR A 16 -13.63 21.37 -4.84
N TYR A 17 -13.34 21.82 -6.06
CA TYR A 17 -12.59 21.03 -7.03
C TYR A 17 -11.15 21.48 -7.12
N TYR A 18 -10.23 20.52 -7.10
CA TYR A 18 -8.81 20.76 -7.33
C TYR A 18 -8.53 20.73 -8.83
N LEU A 19 -8.29 21.90 -9.42
CA LEU A 19 -7.89 22.03 -10.81
C LEU A 19 -6.37 22.18 -10.88
N VAL A 20 -5.73 21.31 -11.66
CA VAL A 20 -4.32 21.46 -12.05
C VAL A 20 -4.28 21.93 -13.49
N THR A 21 -3.69 23.09 -13.72
CA THR A 21 -3.42 23.64 -15.05
C THR A 21 -1.95 23.45 -15.39
N TYR A 22 -1.66 23.23 -16.67
CA TYR A 22 -0.30 23.11 -17.18
C TYR A 22 -0.08 24.15 -18.26
N ASP A 23 1.05 24.85 -18.18
CA ASP A 23 1.34 25.99 -19.06
C ASP A 23 1.75 25.54 -20.47
N THR A 24 2.24 24.30 -20.60
CA THR A 24 2.66 23.72 -21.89
C THR A 24 2.14 22.28 -22.07
N PRO A 25 1.86 21.85 -23.32
CA PRO A 25 1.44 20.48 -23.61
C PRO A 25 2.48 19.44 -23.16
N SER A 26 3.78 19.72 -23.31
CA SER A 26 4.85 18.81 -22.93
C SER A 26 4.91 18.55 -21.42
N GLU A 27 4.56 19.55 -20.61
CA GLU A 27 4.46 19.37 -19.17
C GLU A 27 3.27 18.48 -18.79
N LEU A 28 2.10 18.70 -19.39
CA LEU A 28 0.95 17.83 -19.20
C LEU A 28 1.28 16.37 -19.58
N GLU A 29 1.92 16.15 -20.73
CA GLU A 29 2.34 14.81 -21.16
C GLU A 29 3.29 14.15 -20.16
N ARG A 30 4.24 14.92 -19.61
CA ARG A 30 5.16 14.43 -18.59
C ARG A 30 4.42 14.00 -17.32
N GLU A 31 3.48 14.81 -16.84
CA GLU A 31 2.73 14.50 -15.62
C GLU A 31 1.76 13.33 -15.83
N ILE A 32 1.10 13.23 -16.99
CA ILE A 32 0.29 12.05 -17.34
C ILE A 32 1.16 10.80 -17.33
N ASN A 33 2.33 10.82 -17.97
CA ASN A 33 3.24 9.68 -18.00
C ASN A 33 3.72 9.29 -16.59
N SER A 34 4.01 10.29 -15.74
CA SER A 34 4.37 10.09 -14.34
C SER A 34 3.22 9.40 -13.57
N PHE A 35 1.98 9.87 -13.76
CA PHE A 35 0.80 9.28 -13.14
C PHE A 35 0.57 7.83 -13.59
N VAL A 36 0.61 7.56 -14.90
CA VAL A 36 0.44 6.20 -15.44
C VAL A 36 1.50 5.25 -14.87
N ARG A 37 2.76 5.70 -14.82
CA ARG A 37 3.84 4.92 -14.23
C ARG A 37 3.61 4.67 -12.74
N TYR A 38 3.21 5.69 -11.99
CA TYR A 38 2.86 5.54 -10.58
C TYR A 38 1.76 4.50 -10.36
N TYR A 39 0.66 4.63 -11.10
CA TYR A 39 -0.50 3.76 -10.98
C TYR A 39 -0.19 2.30 -11.33
N ASN A 40 0.55 2.08 -12.41
CA ASN A 40 0.82 0.72 -12.90
C ASN A 40 1.83 -0.04 -12.04
N TYR A 41 2.90 0.64 -11.58
CA TYR A 41 4.06 -0.02 -10.98
C TYR A 41 4.20 0.17 -9.47
N TYR A 42 3.67 1.27 -8.91
CA TYR A 42 3.94 1.63 -7.51
C TYR A 42 2.68 1.62 -6.64
N ARG A 43 1.50 1.80 -7.24
CA ARG A 43 0.24 1.77 -6.50
C ARG A 43 -0.16 0.33 -6.18
N TYR A 44 -0.31 0.04 -4.89
CA TYR A 44 -0.97 -1.19 -4.43
C TYR A 44 -2.47 -0.98 -4.38
N HIS A 45 -3.23 -1.96 -4.89
CA HIS A 45 -4.69 -1.92 -4.91
C HIS A 45 -5.27 -2.96 -3.94
N GLU A 46 -6.11 -2.53 -3.00
CA GLU A 46 -6.74 -3.42 -2.02
C GLU A 46 -7.63 -4.47 -2.70
N ALA A 47 -8.39 -4.05 -3.72
CA ALA A 47 -9.19 -4.95 -4.56
C ALA A 47 -8.37 -6.06 -5.23
N LEU A 48 -7.08 -5.81 -5.51
CA LEU A 48 -6.15 -6.77 -6.10
C LEU A 48 -5.27 -7.47 -5.06
N LYS A 49 -5.69 -7.47 -3.78
CA LYS A 49 -4.93 -8.03 -2.65
C LYS A 49 -3.56 -7.39 -2.47
N ASN A 50 -3.47 -6.07 -2.66
CA ASN A 50 -2.23 -5.28 -2.57
C ASN A 50 -1.14 -5.80 -3.52
N VAL A 51 -1.53 -6.04 -4.77
CA VAL A 51 -0.64 -6.32 -5.90
C VAL A 51 -0.72 -5.14 -6.86
N THR A 52 0.39 -4.85 -7.54
CA THR A 52 0.44 -3.77 -8.53
C THR A 52 -0.34 -4.17 -9.78
N LEU A 53 -0.89 -3.21 -10.51
CA LEU A 53 -1.65 -3.53 -11.72
C LEU A 53 -0.77 -4.22 -12.77
N PHE A 54 0.49 -3.80 -12.89
CA PHE A 54 1.47 -4.42 -13.79
C PHE A 54 1.71 -5.90 -13.46
N ASP A 55 1.88 -6.27 -12.19
CA ASP A 55 2.09 -7.67 -11.80
C ASP A 55 0.85 -8.53 -12.04
N VAL A 56 -0.35 -7.94 -11.92
CA VAL A 56 -1.60 -8.62 -12.29
C VAL A 56 -1.67 -8.86 -13.80
N TYR A 57 -1.41 -7.82 -14.60
CA TYR A 57 -1.40 -7.93 -16.06
C TYR A 57 -0.35 -8.93 -16.55
N SER A 58 0.82 -8.95 -15.91
CA SER A 58 1.92 -9.87 -16.22
C SER A 58 1.67 -11.30 -15.72
N GLY A 59 0.52 -11.59 -15.08
CA GLY A 59 0.15 -12.92 -14.60
C GLY A 59 0.90 -13.40 -13.34
N ARG A 60 1.68 -12.53 -12.69
CA ARG A 60 2.52 -12.87 -11.51
C ARG A 60 1.76 -12.85 -10.18
N GLN A 61 0.48 -12.47 -10.21
CA GLN A 61 -0.32 -12.29 -9.01
C GLN A 61 -0.38 -13.56 -8.14
N SER A 62 -0.57 -14.73 -8.76
CA SER A 62 -0.68 -16.02 -8.04
C SER A 62 0.61 -16.36 -7.29
N GLU A 63 1.75 -16.21 -7.94
CA GLU A 63 3.09 -16.45 -7.36
C GLU A 63 3.33 -15.54 -6.14
N ILE A 64 3.05 -14.25 -6.28
CA ILE A 64 3.21 -13.26 -5.20
C ILE A 64 2.34 -13.64 -4.00
N LEU A 65 1.09 -14.00 -4.23
CA LEU A 65 0.15 -14.37 -3.17
C LEU A 65 0.55 -15.68 -2.49
N GLN A 66 1.01 -16.68 -3.25
CA GLN A 66 1.52 -17.93 -2.70
C GLN A 66 2.72 -17.68 -1.79
N ARG A 67 3.69 -16.88 -2.25
CA ARG A 67 4.86 -16.54 -1.45
C ARG A 67 4.49 -15.82 -0.15
N ARG A 68 3.52 -14.90 -0.20
CA ARG A 68 3.02 -14.21 1.00
C ARG A 68 2.40 -15.18 1.99
N MET A 69 1.62 -16.16 1.53
CA MET A 69 1.03 -17.19 2.38
C MET A 69 2.12 -18.02 3.09
N GLU A 70 3.15 -18.45 2.36
CA GLU A 70 4.27 -19.21 2.93
C GLU A 70 5.00 -18.42 4.02
N VAL A 71 5.34 -17.16 3.75
CA VAL A 71 6.04 -16.29 4.71
C VAL A 71 5.15 -16.06 5.94
N LYS A 72 3.87 -15.78 5.74
CA LYS A 72 2.91 -15.60 6.85
C LYS A 72 2.81 -16.85 7.72
N ALA A 73 2.73 -18.03 7.11
CA ALA A 73 2.69 -19.31 7.84
C ALA A 73 3.97 -19.56 8.65
N LYS A 74 5.14 -19.32 8.05
CA LYS A 74 6.45 -19.44 8.73
C LYS A 74 6.54 -18.50 9.93
N THR A 75 6.19 -17.23 9.74
CA THR A 75 6.22 -16.22 10.81
C THR A 75 5.24 -16.56 11.93
N PHE A 76 4.03 -17.03 11.58
CA PHE A 76 3.04 -17.44 12.57
C PHE A 76 3.52 -18.63 13.41
N LYS A 77 4.11 -19.66 12.79
CA LYS A 77 4.69 -20.81 13.49
C LYS A 77 5.82 -20.39 14.44
N LYS A 78 6.72 -19.52 13.97
CA LYS A 78 7.82 -18.97 14.80
C LYS A 78 7.27 -18.23 16.02
N ARG A 79 6.29 -17.35 15.82
CA ARG A 79 5.65 -16.58 16.89
C ARG A 79 4.91 -17.49 17.88
N LYS A 80 4.21 -18.53 17.41
CA LYS A 80 3.55 -19.51 18.27
C LYS A 80 4.54 -20.24 19.17
N ARG A 81 5.71 -20.67 18.63
CA ARG A 81 6.77 -21.31 19.42
C ARG A 81 7.29 -20.37 20.49
N TYR A 82 7.67 -19.15 20.13
CA TYR A 82 8.17 -18.14 21.06
C TYR A 82 7.17 -17.82 22.18
N ASN A 83 5.91 -17.57 21.83
CA ASN A 83 4.87 -17.31 22.83
C ASN A 83 4.65 -18.52 23.75
N SER A 84 4.78 -19.75 23.24
CA SER A 84 4.65 -20.97 24.05
C SER A 84 5.81 -21.13 25.05
N THR A 85 7.03 -20.72 24.70
CA THR A 85 8.18 -20.78 25.62
C THR A 85 8.05 -19.73 26.71
N ILE A 86 7.68 -18.50 26.36
CA ILE A 86 7.43 -17.42 27.33
C ILE A 86 6.30 -17.79 28.31
N ARG A 87 5.19 -18.37 27.83
CA ARG A 87 4.09 -18.82 28.70
C ARG A 87 4.52 -19.91 29.68
N ARG A 88 5.33 -20.87 29.23
CA ARG A 88 5.87 -21.93 30.10
C ARG A 88 6.81 -21.35 31.16
N GLN A 89 7.70 -20.44 30.77
CA GLN A 89 8.61 -19.76 31.70
C GLN A 89 7.85 -18.93 32.73
N GLY A 90 6.86 -18.12 32.31
CA GLY A 90 6.02 -17.36 33.23
C GLY A 90 5.14 -18.21 34.16
N SER A 91 4.78 -19.43 33.77
CA SER A 91 4.12 -20.40 34.66
C SER A 91 5.09 -21.03 35.64
N SER A 92 6.34 -21.29 35.23
CA SER A 92 7.38 -21.83 36.10
C SER A 92 7.83 -20.82 37.16
N THR A 93 7.89 -19.52 36.84
CA THR A 93 8.25 -18.46 37.79
C THR A 93 7.13 -18.20 38.81
N LYS A 94 5.87 -18.51 38.47
CA LYS A 94 4.72 -18.37 39.39
C LYS A 94 4.56 -19.50 40.42
N CYS A 95 5.21 -20.64 40.24
CA CYS A 95 5.15 -21.76 41.19
C CYS A 95 6.27 -21.74 42.25
N VAL A 96 7.11 -20.69 42.28
CA VAL A 96 8.25 -20.58 43.22
C VAL A 96 8.07 -19.41 44.21
N LEU A 97 6.86 -18.85 44.31
CA LEU A 97 6.44 -17.91 45.35
C LEU A 97 5.17 -18.44 46.01
#